data_AF-A0A1J8Q6E9-F1
#
_entry.id   AF-A0A1J8Q6E9-F1
#
_cell.length_a   1.000
_cell.length_b   1.000
_cell.length_c   1.000
_cell.angle_alpha   90.00
_cell.angle_beta   90.00
_cell.angle_gamma   90.00
#
_symmetry.space_group_name_H-M   'P 1'
#
loop_
_entity.id
_entity.type
_entity.pdbx_description
1 polymer ?
#
loop_
_entity_poly.entity_id
_entity_poly.type
_entity_poly.pdbx_seq_one_letter_code
_entity_poly.pdbx_strand_id
1 'polypeptide(L)'
;MDFILEFHHFEDEDLQVRADGHFGIVDCFQRPQGYDELFPHTACIPHKESFPFPHPLHWVWFTPNQDDFIPVPGNSFPVGTLAQDKVQGLQSLLKLTQGHIRDYRLAYPDRGTVVHTRVLSLRNAIIQLKTHPLTFCDLLIFVTDAQHLFLDIYSYIDFINIVQPQMQIGDKCTSVNLEWMGAFMESHDNCNKLFTAGIPVWYVHARAYIPPNMTVIKPVLLTCPDQIVISMFMDGRKVHPFEVIHRGKGGRNCHIQIRWLYAGTTSKDPESDILSQPSCSSSNPPASGKAPPQKRGKQKNQPYSLGARPAHSAQSGESRDKWKDPETPYLPPVNLHWDYAMKNVIKTQSRVHTPYVIDRGYRFPKPALLLSPKLPERLQAYLANWLPCRSLWIGQINHDPLCNYPSPQVWQDFLGSPTVEEKQKLVMRNLFGDDLLDTQGDTFSSEGVVEFRGEQISVTSLASPPVLLIQKITWELFELGFWYELKDLDRYLAWACWADDPVGREELLHGIFPGEAGLLMWSEPFPLDNYGLWNNMLWAVFRTLKISDNFFVIGTMSRLVS
;
A
#
# COMPACT_ATOMS: atom_id res chain seq x y z
N MET A 1 -33.99 11.15 19.10
CA MET A 1 -33.87 11.03 17.63
C MET A 1 -35.27 11.06 17.03
N ASP A 2 -35.54 12.01 16.13
CA ASP A 2 -36.83 12.10 15.42
C ASP A 2 -36.81 11.42 14.03
N PHE A 3 -35.70 10.76 13.70
CA PHE A 3 -35.53 9.96 12.49
C PHE A 3 -34.89 8.62 12.83
N ILE A 4 -35.27 7.56 12.11
CA ILE A 4 -34.64 6.24 12.18
C ILE A 4 -34.06 5.95 10.80
N LEU A 5 -32.81 5.51 10.74
CA LEU A 5 -32.16 5.19 9.47
C LEU A 5 -32.85 3.96 8.83
N GLU A 6 -33.05 4.03 7.52
CA GLU A 6 -33.63 2.92 6.77
C GLU A 6 -32.70 1.69 6.84
N PHE A 7 -33.21 0.55 7.31
CA PHE A 7 -32.46 -0.71 7.25
C PHE A 7 -32.21 -1.07 5.79
N HIS A 8 -30.93 -1.18 5.42
CA HIS A 8 -30.55 -1.49 4.05
C HIS A 8 -30.08 -2.95 3.97
N HIS A 9 -30.80 -3.77 3.21
CA HIS A 9 -30.42 -5.15 2.95
C HIS A 9 -29.58 -5.22 1.67
N PHE A 10 -28.26 -5.22 1.82
CA PHE A 10 -27.31 -5.26 0.71
C PHE A 10 -27.23 -6.68 0.12
N GLU A 11 -27.86 -6.92 -1.03
CA GLU A 11 -27.82 -8.23 -1.71
C GLU A 11 -26.64 -8.39 -2.66
N ASP A 12 -26.39 -7.43 -3.55
CA ASP A 12 -25.25 -7.44 -4.48
C ASP A 12 -24.76 -5.99 -4.67
N GLU A 13 -23.84 -5.56 -3.82
CA GLU A 13 -23.29 -4.21 -3.89
C GLU A 13 -21.84 -4.20 -4.34
N ASP A 14 -21.50 -3.15 -5.10
CA ASP A 14 -20.12 -2.84 -5.46
C ASP A 14 -19.49 -2.08 -4.29
N LEU A 15 -18.51 -2.73 -3.64
CA LEU A 15 -17.64 -2.06 -2.68
C LEU A 15 -16.65 -1.19 -3.45
N GLN A 16 -17.01 0.08 -3.59
CA GLN A 16 -16.30 1.04 -4.41
C GLN A 16 -16.23 2.38 -3.69
N VAL A 17 -15.05 2.98 -3.71
CA VAL A 17 -14.79 4.28 -3.09
C VAL A 17 -15.57 5.38 -3.83
N ARG A 18 -16.08 6.35 -3.08
CA ARG A 18 -16.87 7.50 -3.54
C ARG A 18 -16.04 8.78 -3.52
N ALA A 19 -16.64 9.88 -3.93
CA ALA A 19 -15.94 11.16 -4.11
C ALA A 19 -15.30 11.73 -2.83
N ASP A 20 -15.70 11.25 -1.65
CA ASP A 20 -15.16 11.64 -0.34
C ASP A 20 -14.10 10.67 0.21
N GLY A 21 -13.75 9.61 -0.52
CA GLY A 21 -12.82 8.57 -0.06
C GLY A 21 -13.49 7.42 0.71
N HIS A 22 -14.78 7.54 1.06
CA HIS A 22 -15.54 6.51 1.77
C HIS A 22 -16.25 5.55 0.82
N PHE A 23 -16.86 4.50 1.39
CA PHE A 23 -17.58 3.48 0.64
C PHE A 23 -19.08 3.77 0.44
N GLY A 24 -19.52 4.99 0.77
CA GLY A 24 -20.91 5.39 0.67
C GLY A 24 -21.82 4.54 1.58
N ILE A 25 -22.96 4.08 1.04
CA ILE A 25 -24.00 3.41 1.84
C ILE A 25 -23.51 2.10 2.46
N VAL A 26 -22.56 1.40 1.82
CA VAL A 26 -22.01 0.13 2.33
C VAL A 26 -20.92 0.32 3.38
N ASP A 27 -20.51 1.56 3.68
CA ASP A 27 -19.48 1.83 4.66
C ASP A 27 -19.97 1.54 6.09
N CYS A 28 -19.35 0.56 6.74
CA CYS A 28 -19.71 0.15 8.09
C CYS A 28 -19.30 1.15 9.19
N PHE A 29 -18.56 2.19 8.85
CA PHE A 29 -18.11 3.24 9.78
C PHE A 29 -18.95 4.52 9.71
N GLN A 30 -19.80 4.68 8.69
CA GLN A 30 -20.61 5.88 8.49
C GLN A 30 -22.04 5.75 9.01
N ARG A 31 -22.52 4.52 9.21
CA ARG A 31 -23.91 4.25 9.60
C ARG A 31 -24.07 2.90 10.31
N PRO A 32 -25.19 2.69 11.04
CA PRO A 32 -25.49 1.40 11.66
C PRO A 32 -25.66 0.32 10.58
N GLN A 33 -25.07 -0.84 10.85
CA GLN A 33 -25.10 -2.04 9.99
C GLN A 33 -25.82 -3.19 10.69
N GLY A 34 -26.06 -4.27 9.96
CA GLY A 34 -26.47 -5.55 10.56
C GLY A 34 -25.41 -6.04 11.54
N TYR A 35 -25.84 -6.47 12.73
CA TYR A 35 -24.94 -7.01 13.74
C TYR A 35 -24.21 -8.27 13.25
N ASP A 36 -22.90 -8.30 13.41
CA ASP A 36 -22.06 -9.47 13.16
C ASP A 36 -21.21 -9.80 14.39
N GLU A 37 -21.24 -11.08 14.80
CA GLU A 37 -20.54 -11.56 16.00
C GLU A 37 -19.00 -11.52 15.90
N LEU A 38 -18.43 -11.42 14.70
CA LEU A 38 -16.99 -11.20 14.51
C LEU A 38 -16.58 -9.74 14.75
N PHE A 39 -17.52 -8.81 14.57
CA PHE A 39 -17.28 -7.38 14.74
C PHE A 39 -18.33 -6.73 15.66
N PRO A 40 -18.55 -7.27 16.88
CA PRO A 40 -19.65 -6.84 17.74
C PRO A 40 -19.46 -5.39 18.23
N HIS A 41 -18.21 -4.92 18.26
CA HIS A 41 -17.84 -3.56 18.62
C HIS A 41 -18.26 -2.51 17.60
N THR A 42 -18.62 -2.89 16.37
CA THR A 42 -19.09 -1.92 15.36
C THR A 42 -20.34 -1.16 15.79
N ALA A 43 -21.17 -1.76 16.65
CA ALA A 43 -22.33 -1.09 17.23
C ALA A 43 -21.94 0.07 18.17
N CYS A 44 -20.70 0.08 18.68
CA CYS A 44 -20.15 1.11 19.54
C CYS A 44 -19.41 2.22 18.77
N ILE A 45 -19.41 2.19 17.44
CA ILE A 45 -18.80 3.29 16.67
C ILE A 45 -19.60 4.58 16.96
N PRO A 46 -18.90 5.69 17.31
CA PRO A 46 -19.51 6.99 17.52
C PRO A 46 -20.35 7.47 16.34
N HIS A 47 -21.44 8.19 16.64
CA HIS A 47 -22.25 8.90 15.66
C HIS A 47 -21.78 10.36 15.54
N LYS A 48 -21.68 10.89 14.31
CA LYS A 48 -21.05 12.19 13.98
C LYS A 48 -21.64 13.37 14.76
N GLU A 49 -22.96 13.41 14.87
CA GLU A 49 -23.76 14.49 15.45
C GLU A 49 -23.52 14.67 16.95
N SER A 50 -23.00 13.63 17.60
CA SER A 50 -22.68 13.66 19.03
C SER A 50 -21.39 14.41 19.33
N PHE A 51 -20.52 14.61 18.33
CA PHE A 51 -19.18 15.17 18.51
C PHE A 51 -18.88 16.32 17.53
N PRO A 52 -19.63 17.44 17.61
CA PRO A 52 -19.38 18.60 16.76
C PRO A 52 -18.04 19.28 17.11
N PHE A 53 -17.50 20.05 16.16
CA PHE A 53 -16.39 20.97 16.45
C PHE A 53 -16.75 21.88 17.64
N PRO A 54 -15.83 22.13 18.61
CA PRO A 54 -14.40 21.83 18.60
C PRO A 54 -13.99 20.50 19.27
N HIS A 55 -14.92 19.55 19.47
CA HIS A 55 -14.59 18.28 20.10
C HIS A 55 -13.52 17.53 19.28
N PRO A 56 -12.43 16.99 19.88
CA PRO A 56 -11.35 16.34 19.12
C PRO A 56 -11.79 15.26 18.13
N LEU A 57 -12.84 14.50 18.46
CA LEU A 57 -13.40 13.47 17.57
C LEU A 57 -14.01 14.01 16.27
N HIS A 58 -14.23 15.32 16.10
CA HIS A 58 -14.76 15.85 14.84
C HIS A 58 -13.86 15.51 13.64
N TRP A 59 -12.55 15.31 13.85
CA TRP A 59 -11.59 14.89 12.82
C TRP A 59 -11.88 13.50 12.24
N VAL A 60 -12.68 12.69 12.91
CA VAL A 60 -13.14 11.38 12.42
C VAL A 60 -14.00 11.50 11.16
N TRP A 61 -14.67 12.64 10.97
CA TRP A 61 -15.55 12.90 9.82
C TRP A 61 -15.08 14.11 8.99
N PHE A 62 -13.78 14.40 9.04
CA PHE A 62 -13.14 15.42 8.21
C PHE A 62 -12.94 14.89 6.80
N THR A 63 -13.47 15.59 5.80
CA THR A 63 -13.21 15.31 4.38
C THR A 63 -12.34 16.41 3.80
N PRO A 64 -11.12 16.10 3.32
CA PRO A 64 -10.26 17.07 2.66
C PRO A 64 -10.93 17.68 1.44
N ASN A 65 -10.67 18.96 1.21
CA ASN A 65 -10.97 19.63 -0.06
C ASN A 65 -9.67 20.06 -0.76
N GLN A 66 -9.81 20.65 -1.95
CA GLN A 66 -8.65 21.02 -2.77
C GLN A 66 -7.73 22.07 -2.10
N ASP A 67 -8.25 22.92 -1.22
CA ASP A 67 -7.45 23.91 -0.48
C ASP A 67 -6.60 23.27 0.63
N ASP A 68 -6.97 22.06 1.07
CA ASP A 68 -6.21 21.27 2.04
C ASP A 68 -5.06 20.48 1.37
N PHE A 69 -5.02 20.46 0.04
CA PHE A 69 -4.00 19.78 -0.77
C PHE A 69 -2.82 20.71 -1.05
N ILE A 70 -1.65 20.39 -0.51
CA ILE A 70 -0.43 21.17 -0.68
C ILE A 70 0.40 20.57 -1.82
N PRO A 71 0.36 21.13 -3.05
CA PRO A 71 1.06 20.55 -4.18
C PRO A 71 2.57 20.63 -3.99
N VAL A 72 3.28 19.59 -4.44
CA VAL A 72 4.74 19.61 -4.53
C VAL A 72 5.12 20.50 -5.73
N PRO A 73 5.90 21.57 -5.52
CA PRO A 73 6.27 22.48 -6.61
C PRO A 73 7.01 21.78 -7.75
N GLY A 74 6.76 22.20 -9.00
CA GLY A 74 7.53 21.79 -10.17
C GLY A 74 7.40 20.33 -10.60
N ASN A 75 6.41 19.61 -10.08
CA ASN A 75 5.95 18.35 -10.67
C ASN A 75 4.99 18.62 -11.84
N SER A 76 5.07 17.77 -12.87
CA SER A 76 4.09 17.76 -13.96
C SER A 76 2.75 17.14 -13.52
N PHE A 77 2.73 16.47 -12.38
CA PHE A 77 1.55 15.82 -11.81
C PHE A 77 1.01 16.61 -10.62
N PRO A 78 -0.32 16.66 -10.43
CA PRO A 78 -0.94 17.25 -9.25
C PRO A 78 -0.78 16.31 -8.05
N VAL A 79 0.46 16.17 -7.57
CA VAL A 79 0.81 15.43 -6.35
C VAL A 79 1.19 16.38 -5.23
N GLY A 80 0.89 15.98 -4.00
CA GLY A 80 0.94 16.87 -2.85
C GLY A 80 0.84 16.13 -1.53
N THR A 81 0.95 16.88 -0.44
CA THR A 81 0.72 16.39 0.92
C THR A 81 -0.53 17.04 1.51
N LEU A 82 -1.02 16.48 2.61
CA LEU A 82 -2.10 17.11 3.37
C LEU A 82 -1.57 18.33 4.13
N ALA A 83 -2.35 19.41 4.17
CA ALA A 83 -2.02 20.61 4.92
C ALA A 83 -1.70 20.32 6.40
N GLN A 84 -0.67 20.99 6.92
CA GLN A 84 -0.06 20.66 8.21
C GLN A 84 -1.02 20.77 9.40
N ASP A 85 -1.97 21.72 9.38
CA ASP A 85 -2.99 21.87 10.40
C ASP A 85 -3.98 20.69 10.41
N LYS A 86 -4.30 20.15 9.23
CA LYS A 86 -5.17 18.96 9.09
C LYS A 86 -4.46 17.69 9.55
N VAL A 87 -3.17 17.55 9.21
CA VAL A 87 -2.31 16.48 9.73
C VAL A 87 -2.27 16.52 11.26
N GLN A 88 -2.12 17.71 11.86
CA GLN A 88 -2.18 17.88 13.32
C GLN A 88 -3.54 17.48 13.91
N GLY A 89 -4.61 17.76 13.16
CA GLY A 89 -5.96 17.30 13.44
C GLY A 89 -6.06 15.78 13.57
N LEU A 90 -5.63 15.05 12.53
CA LEU A 90 -5.60 13.58 12.54
C LEU A 90 -4.63 13.01 13.59
N GLN A 91 -3.50 13.67 13.85
CA GLN A 91 -2.59 13.32 14.94
C GLN A 91 -3.25 13.43 16.32
N SER A 92 -4.26 14.31 16.49
CA SER A 92 -5.01 14.38 17.74
C SER A 92 -5.80 13.09 18.01
N LEU A 93 -6.30 12.42 16.97
CA LEU A 93 -6.95 11.12 17.07
C LEU A 93 -5.98 10.04 17.56
N LEU A 94 -4.77 9.99 17.00
CA LEU A 94 -3.72 9.08 17.47
C LEU A 94 -3.39 9.29 18.95
N LYS A 95 -3.34 10.55 19.42
CA LYS A 95 -3.12 10.86 20.85
C LYS A 95 -4.25 10.36 21.75
N LEU A 96 -5.51 10.49 21.30
CA LEU A 96 -6.66 9.93 22.03
C LEU A 96 -6.56 8.41 22.13
N THR A 97 -6.26 7.74 21.01
CA THR A 97 -6.05 6.29 20.96
C THR A 97 -4.94 5.84 21.91
N GLN A 98 -3.80 6.53 21.94
CA GLN A 98 -2.71 6.22 22.86
C GLN A 98 -3.12 6.35 24.33
N GLY A 99 -3.95 7.34 24.67
CA GLY A 99 -4.55 7.48 25.99
C GLY A 99 -5.43 6.28 26.36
N HIS A 100 -6.39 5.94 25.50
CA HIS A 100 -7.32 4.82 25.72
C HIS A 100 -6.60 3.48 25.84
N ILE A 101 -5.53 3.27 25.05
CA ILE A 101 -4.75 2.02 25.07
C ILE A 101 -3.94 1.86 26.34
N ARG A 102 -3.38 2.95 26.88
CA ARG A 102 -2.64 2.88 28.15
C ARG A 102 -3.55 2.30 29.24
N ASP A 103 -4.78 2.81 29.32
CA ASP A 103 -5.75 2.38 30.33
C ASP A 103 -6.24 0.94 30.05
N TYR A 104 -6.48 0.60 28.78
CA TYR A 104 -6.83 -0.76 28.35
C TYR A 104 -5.73 -1.79 28.67
N ARG A 105 -4.45 -1.47 28.42
CA ARG A 105 -3.33 -2.37 28.71
C ARG A 105 -3.15 -2.62 30.21
N LEU A 106 -3.46 -1.64 31.05
CA LEU A 106 -3.46 -1.82 32.50
C LEU A 106 -4.58 -2.75 32.95
N ALA A 107 -5.76 -2.67 32.32
CA ALA A 107 -6.90 -3.53 32.64
C ALA A 107 -6.80 -4.95 32.04
N TYR A 108 -6.19 -5.10 30.85
CA TYR A 108 -6.11 -6.36 30.10
C TYR A 108 -4.69 -6.64 29.54
N PRO A 109 -3.72 -7.00 30.40
CA PRO A 109 -2.32 -7.22 29.97
C PRO A 109 -2.19 -8.26 28.87
N ASP A 110 -2.98 -9.34 28.93
CA ASP A 110 -2.92 -10.47 27.99
C ASP A 110 -3.56 -10.17 26.62
N ARG A 111 -4.33 -9.08 26.50
CA ARG A 111 -5.04 -8.69 25.26
C ARG A 111 -4.48 -7.41 24.62
N GLY A 112 -3.35 -6.91 25.13
CA GLY A 112 -2.72 -5.66 24.67
C GLY A 112 -2.19 -5.69 23.24
N THR A 113 -1.95 -6.88 22.68
CA THR A 113 -1.40 -7.08 21.33
C THR A 113 -2.44 -6.89 20.22
N VAL A 114 -3.72 -7.21 20.47
CA VAL A 114 -4.81 -7.18 19.47
C VAL A 114 -4.96 -5.81 18.81
N VAL A 115 -4.73 -4.74 19.57
CA VAL A 115 -4.90 -3.36 19.11
C VAL A 115 -3.59 -2.77 18.59
N HIS A 116 -2.44 -3.36 18.90
CA HIS A 116 -1.13 -2.78 18.63
C HIS A 116 -0.86 -2.57 17.14
N THR A 117 -1.09 -3.59 16.32
CA THR A 117 -0.89 -3.55 14.86
C THR A 117 -1.76 -2.48 14.20
N ARG A 118 -3.00 -2.30 14.67
CA ARG A 118 -3.93 -1.28 14.13
C ARG A 118 -3.48 0.14 14.48
N VAL A 119 -2.95 0.34 15.67
CA VAL A 119 -2.42 1.65 16.11
C VAL A 119 -1.20 2.03 15.32
N LEU A 120 -0.35 1.04 15.04
CA LEU A 120 0.81 1.25 14.20
C LEU A 120 0.41 1.57 12.76
N SER A 121 -0.62 0.90 12.24
CA SER A 121 -1.21 1.23 10.92
C SER A 121 -1.74 2.66 10.89
N LEU A 122 -2.47 3.08 11.92
CA LEU A 122 -2.98 4.45 12.05
C LEU A 122 -1.83 5.48 12.05
N ARG A 123 -0.75 5.18 12.80
CA ARG A 123 0.45 6.02 12.82
C ARG A 123 1.09 6.11 11.43
N ASN A 124 1.23 5.00 10.73
CA ASN A 124 1.83 4.95 9.40
C ASN A 124 0.98 5.73 8.37
N ALA A 125 -0.34 5.58 8.39
CA ALA A 125 -1.24 6.34 7.52
C ALA A 125 -1.11 7.85 7.74
N ILE A 126 -1.03 8.30 9.00
CA ILE A 126 -0.81 9.72 9.33
C ILE A 126 0.57 10.22 8.87
N ILE A 127 1.62 9.38 8.98
CA ILE A 127 2.95 9.72 8.46
C ILE A 127 2.89 9.87 6.93
N GLN A 128 2.22 8.96 6.23
CA GLN A 128 2.06 9.04 4.77
C GLN A 128 1.35 10.32 4.34
N LEU A 129 0.26 10.70 5.00
CA LEU A 129 -0.44 11.96 4.73
C LEU A 129 0.44 13.21 4.94
N LYS A 130 1.37 13.14 5.89
CA LYS A 130 2.32 14.22 6.19
C LYS A 130 3.45 14.29 5.16
N THR A 131 3.98 13.15 4.75
CA THR A 131 5.28 13.08 4.09
C THR A 131 5.27 12.54 2.67
N HIS A 132 4.24 11.82 2.22
CA HIS A 132 4.25 11.19 0.89
C HIS A 132 3.62 12.10 -0.16
N PRO A 133 4.17 12.15 -1.39
CA PRO A 133 3.59 12.89 -2.50
C PRO A 133 2.43 12.07 -3.08
N LEU A 134 1.22 12.39 -2.67
CA LEU A 134 0.00 11.66 -3.03
C LEU A 134 -0.78 12.41 -4.10
N THR A 135 -1.50 11.69 -4.95
CA THR A 135 -2.59 12.31 -5.70
C THR A 135 -3.70 12.75 -4.74
N PHE A 136 -4.57 13.67 -5.16
CA PHE A 136 -5.71 14.04 -4.32
C PHE A 136 -6.63 12.84 -4.02
N CYS A 137 -6.81 11.94 -4.99
CA CYS A 137 -7.55 10.69 -4.82
C CYS A 137 -6.96 9.80 -3.72
N ASP A 138 -5.65 9.55 -3.78
CA ASP A 138 -4.95 8.73 -2.80
C ASP A 138 -5.02 9.36 -1.41
N LEU A 139 -4.89 10.70 -1.35
CA LEU A 139 -5.01 11.43 -0.09
C LEU A 139 -6.39 11.25 0.55
N LEU A 140 -7.48 11.28 -0.21
CA LEU A 140 -8.83 11.00 0.31
C LEU A 140 -8.91 9.59 0.90
N ILE A 141 -8.35 8.59 0.21
CA ILE A 141 -8.31 7.21 0.68
C ILE A 141 -7.52 7.11 2.00
N PHE A 142 -6.32 7.71 2.08
CA PHE A 142 -5.50 7.64 3.29
C PHE A 142 -6.10 8.37 4.49
N VAL A 143 -6.81 9.48 4.27
CA VAL A 143 -7.54 10.15 5.35
C VAL A 143 -8.66 9.25 5.86
N THR A 144 -9.43 8.67 4.95
CA THR A 144 -10.51 7.73 5.26
C THR A 144 -10.00 6.50 6.01
N ASP A 145 -8.86 5.96 5.56
CA ASP A 145 -8.18 4.83 6.20
C ASP A 145 -7.79 5.15 7.66
N ALA A 146 -7.12 6.29 7.88
CA ALA A 146 -6.77 6.74 9.22
C ALA A 146 -8.01 6.91 10.12
N GLN A 147 -9.11 7.43 9.58
CA GLN A 147 -10.37 7.58 10.32
C GLN A 147 -10.99 6.23 10.69
N HIS A 148 -11.02 5.29 9.75
CA HIS A 148 -11.57 3.95 9.99
C HIS A 148 -10.72 3.13 10.96
N LEU A 149 -9.39 3.18 10.85
CA LEU A 149 -8.49 2.57 11.82
C LEU A 149 -8.73 3.13 13.22
N PHE A 150 -8.86 4.46 13.34
CA PHE A 150 -9.20 5.11 14.60
C PHE A 150 -10.54 4.59 15.16
N LEU A 151 -11.60 4.61 14.36
CA LEU A 151 -12.95 4.20 14.77
C LEU A 151 -13.00 2.74 15.20
N ASP A 152 -12.32 1.85 14.48
CA ASP A 152 -12.29 0.42 14.79
C ASP A 152 -11.56 0.17 16.12
N ILE A 153 -10.46 0.88 16.38
CA ILE A 153 -9.74 0.81 17.66
C ILE A 153 -10.60 1.38 18.80
N TYR A 154 -11.17 2.57 18.60
CA TYR A 154 -11.93 3.30 19.60
C TYR A 154 -13.15 2.50 20.06
N SER A 155 -13.96 2.05 19.10
CA SER A 155 -15.15 1.25 19.38
C SER A 155 -14.83 -0.13 19.97
N TYR A 156 -13.73 -0.76 19.56
CA TYR A 156 -13.28 -2.03 20.17
C TYR A 156 -12.95 -1.87 21.65
N ILE A 157 -12.21 -0.82 22.02
CA ILE A 157 -11.86 -0.56 23.42
C ILE A 157 -13.12 -0.28 24.25
N ASP A 158 -14.04 0.55 23.75
CA ASP A 158 -15.32 0.85 24.42
C ASP A 158 -16.16 -0.42 24.60
N PHE A 159 -16.22 -1.27 23.58
CA PHE A 159 -16.96 -2.53 23.65
C PHE A 159 -16.40 -3.45 24.74
N ILE A 160 -15.08 -3.64 24.80
CA ILE A 160 -14.46 -4.52 25.81
C ILE A 160 -14.60 -3.95 27.22
N ASN A 161 -14.44 -2.63 27.39
CA ASN A 161 -14.44 -2.00 28.72
C ASN A 161 -15.85 -1.79 29.27
N ILE A 162 -16.82 -1.50 28.42
CA ILE A 162 -18.15 -1.03 28.84
C ILE A 162 -19.21 -2.08 28.55
N VAL A 163 -19.28 -2.58 27.31
CA VAL A 163 -20.41 -3.38 26.83
C VAL A 163 -20.28 -4.84 27.22
N GLN A 164 -19.12 -5.45 26.94
CA GLN A 164 -18.88 -6.87 27.21
C GLN A 164 -19.13 -7.26 28.68
N PRO A 165 -18.70 -6.48 29.70
CA PRO A 165 -19.01 -6.77 31.09
C PRO A 165 -20.52 -6.69 31.39
N GLN A 166 -21.22 -5.71 30.82
CA GLN A 166 -22.67 -5.54 31.03
C GLN A 166 -23.48 -6.69 30.43
N MET A 167 -23.07 -7.18 29.25
CA MET A 167 -23.68 -8.35 28.60
C MET A 167 -23.53 -9.63 29.43
N GLN A 168 -22.49 -9.73 30.28
CA GLN A 168 -22.25 -10.90 31.14
C GLN A 168 -23.02 -10.85 32.45
N ILE A 169 -23.23 -9.65 33.01
CA ILE A 169 -23.92 -9.48 34.31
C ILE A 169 -25.44 -9.69 34.16
N GLY A 170 -26.05 -9.30 33.03
CA GLY A 170 -27.41 -9.69 32.64
C GLY A 170 -28.59 -9.15 33.48
N ASP A 171 -28.34 -8.59 34.67
CA ASP A 171 -29.39 -8.33 35.67
C ASP A 171 -29.99 -6.91 35.64
N LYS A 172 -29.35 -5.93 34.98
CA LYS A 172 -29.83 -4.54 34.96
C LYS A 172 -29.71 -3.91 33.56
N CYS A 173 -30.83 -3.39 33.06
CA CYS A 173 -30.84 -2.58 31.84
C CYS A 173 -30.10 -1.26 32.07
N THR A 174 -29.02 -1.04 31.34
CA THR A 174 -28.31 0.23 31.28
C THR A 174 -29.08 1.23 30.42
N SER A 175 -28.94 2.53 30.70
CA SER A 175 -29.47 3.57 29.83
C SER A 175 -28.83 3.47 28.45
N VAL A 176 -29.63 3.60 27.39
CA VAL A 176 -29.13 3.58 26.02
C VAL A 176 -28.17 4.75 25.81
N ASN A 177 -26.95 4.45 25.34
CA ASN A 177 -25.97 5.44 24.93
C ASN A 177 -26.30 5.93 23.52
N LEU A 178 -26.82 7.15 23.43
CA LEU A 178 -27.22 7.78 22.17
C LEU A 178 -26.03 8.31 21.36
N GLU A 179 -24.80 8.25 21.90
CA GLU A 179 -23.59 8.63 21.18
C GLU A 179 -23.10 7.54 20.23
N TRP A 180 -23.52 6.29 20.43
CA TRP A 180 -23.17 5.15 19.58
C TRP A 180 -24.15 4.99 18.43
N MET A 181 -23.65 4.54 17.29
CA MET A 181 -24.47 4.27 16.11
C MET A 181 -25.46 3.12 16.35
N GLY A 182 -25.11 2.10 17.13
CA GLY A 182 -25.97 0.94 17.33
C GLY A 182 -25.96 -0.05 16.16
N ALA A 183 -26.89 -1.00 16.17
CA ALA A 183 -26.95 -2.07 15.16
C ALA A 183 -28.37 -2.55 14.83
N PHE A 184 -28.55 -2.98 13.59
CA PHE A 184 -29.74 -3.71 13.14
C PHE A 184 -29.60 -5.19 13.42
N MET A 185 -30.69 -5.86 13.80
CA MET A 185 -30.61 -7.26 14.20
C MET A 185 -31.92 -8.02 14.04
N GLU A 186 -31.81 -9.27 13.61
CA GLU A 186 -32.95 -10.20 13.48
C GLU A 186 -33.08 -11.18 14.66
N SER A 187 -32.02 -11.37 15.44
CA SER A 187 -32.01 -12.26 16.61
C SER A 187 -32.54 -11.56 17.85
N HIS A 188 -33.65 -12.05 18.41
CA HIS A 188 -34.23 -11.54 19.64
C HIS A 188 -33.24 -11.58 20.82
N ASP A 189 -32.48 -12.67 20.96
CA ASP A 189 -31.58 -12.88 22.10
C ASP A 189 -30.40 -11.91 22.08
N ASN A 190 -29.79 -11.73 20.92
CA ASN A 190 -28.70 -10.78 20.76
C ASN A 190 -29.22 -9.33 20.90
N CYS A 191 -30.45 -9.06 20.46
CA CYS A 191 -31.07 -7.73 20.54
C CYS A 191 -31.27 -7.35 22.01
N ASN A 192 -31.80 -8.29 22.81
CA ASN A 192 -32.01 -8.07 24.24
C ASN A 192 -30.68 -7.89 24.99
N LYS A 193 -29.63 -8.66 24.65
CA LYS A 193 -28.30 -8.52 25.26
C LYS A 193 -27.68 -7.14 25.00
N LEU A 194 -27.66 -6.70 23.74
CA LEU A 194 -27.09 -5.39 23.39
C LEU A 194 -27.91 -4.23 23.99
N PHE A 195 -29.24 -4.33 23.92
CA PHE A 195 -30.12 -3.31 24.51
C PHE A 195 -29.92 -3.19 26.02
N THR A 196 -29.83 -4.32 26.73
CA THR A 196 -29.57 -4.35 28.18
C THR A 196 -28.20 -3.75 28.50
N ALA A 197 -27.22 -3.91 27.61
CA ALA A 197 -25.89 -3.29 27.72
C ALA A 197 -25.84 -1.82 27.26
N GLY A 198 -27.00 -1.19 27.00
CA GLY A 198 -27.10 0.23 26.65
C GLY A 198 -26.75 0.56 25.20
N ILE A 199 -26.66 -0.42 24.30
CA ILE A 199 -26.45 -0.15 22.86
C ILE A 199 -27.80 0.16 22.19
N PRO A 200 -27.89 1.19 21.32
CA PRO A 200 -29.05 1.38 20.45
C PRO A 200 -29.22 0.18 19.51
N VAL A 201 -30.42 -0.39 19.46
CA VAL A 201 -30.72 -1.55 18.60
C VAL A 201 -32.00 -1.34 17.82
N TRP A 202 -32.01 -1.88 16.60
CA TRP A 202 -33.19 -1.95 15.75
C TRP A 202 -33.50 -3.41 15.44
N TYR A 203 -34.59 -3.91 16.03
CA TYR A 203 -35.04 -5.28 15.80
C TYR A 203 -35.81 -5.37 14.48
N VAL A 204 -35.22 -6.05 13.50
CA VAL A 204 -35.78 -6.24 12.16
C VAL A 204 -36.46 -7.59 12.12
N HIS A 205 -37.75 -7.61 11.79
CA HIS A 205 -38.50 -8.84 11.63
C HIS A 205 -39.57 -8.70 10.55
N ALA A 206 -39.87 -9.82 9.86
CA ALA A 206 -40.90 -9.81 8.84
C ALA A 206 -42.25 -9.44 9.44
N ARG A 207 -43.08 -8.73 8.65
CA ARG A 207 -44.39 -8.24 9.09
C ARG A 207 -45.30 -9.36 9.62
N ALA A 208 -45.17 -10.56 9.09
CA ALA A 208 -45.93 -11.74 9.51
C ALA A 208 -45.67 -12.15 10.97
N TYR A 209 -44.52 -11.77 11.53
CA TYR A 209 -44.13 -12.07 12.90
C TYR A 209 -44.42 -10.93 13.88
N ILE A 210 -44.98 -9.79 13.44
CA ILE A 210 -45.42 -8.73 14.35
C ILE A 210 -46.72 -9.21 15.02
N PRO A 211 -46.77 -9.36 16.36
CA PRO A 211 -48.00 -9.72 17.03
C PRO A 211 -49.08 -8.66 16.76
N PRO A 212 -50.33 -9.05 16.45
CA PRO A 212 -51.41 -8.09 16.17
C PRO A 212 -51.76 -7.20 17.37
N ASN A 213 -51.32 -7.58 18.57
CA ASN A 213 -51.48 -6.82 19.81
C ASN A 213 -50.22 -6.01 20.21
N MET A 214 -49.22 -5.89 19.33
CA MET A 214 -48.02 -5.09 19.62
C MET A 214 -48.39 -3.60 19.70
N THR A 215 -48.10 -2.98 20.84
CA THR A 215 -48.32 -1.54 21.04
C THR A 215 -47.23 -0.75 20.30
N VAL A 216 -47.62 -0.04 19.24
CA VAL A 216 -46.75 0.92 18.55
C VAL A 216 -46.83 2.26 19.29
N ILE A 217 -45.77 2.64 20.00
CA ILE A 217 -45.72 3.89 20.77
C ILE A 217 -45.68 5.10 19.84
N LYS A 218 -44.81 5.06 18.82
CA LYS A 218 -44.62 6.14 17.85
C LYS A 218 -44.22 5.54 16.50
N PRO A 219 -45.05 5.68 15.45
CA PRO A 219 -44.59 5.41 14.10
C PRO A 219 -43.57 6.49 13.71
N VAL A 220 -42.50 6.10 13.04
CA VAL A 220 -41.47 7.00 12.54
C VAL A 220 -41.30 6.81 11.04
N LEU A 221 -40.92 7.88 10.35
CA LEU A 221 -40.47 7.78 8.97
C LEU A 221 -39.02 7.31 8.96
N LEU A 222 -38.74 6.32 8.13
CA LEU A 222 -37.36 5.93 7.84
C LEU A 222 -36.74 6.99 6.93
N THR A 223 -35.54 7.42 7.26
CA THR A 223 -34.79 8.39 6.45
C THR A 223 -33.54 7.74 5.89
N CYS A 224 -33.32 7.91 4.60
CA CYS A 224 -32.00 7.66 4.02
C CYS A 224 -31.09 8.83 4.42
N PRO A 225 -29.88 8.58 4.94
CA PRO A 225 -28.97 9.65 5.33
C PRO A 225 -28.55 10.44 4.08
N ASP A 226 -28.92 11.72 4.01
CA ASP A 226 -28.58 12.64 2.94
C ASP A 226 -27.10 13.08 3.01
N GLN A 227 -26.45 12.88 4.16
CA GLN A 227 -25.03 13.16 4.35
C GLN A 227 -24.06 12.13 3.74
N ILE A 228 -24.53 10.94 3.31
CA ILE A 228 -23.65 9.91 2.74
C ILE A 228 -23.39 10.21 1.27
N VAL A 229 -22.12 10.35 0.91
CA VAL A 229 -21.71 10.60 -0.48
C VAL A 229 -21.85 9.32 -1.30
N ILE A 230 -22.62 9.40 -2.38
CA ILE A 230 -22.80 8.31 -3.36
C ILE A 230 -22.24 8.66 -4.74
N SER A 231 -21.83 9.91 -4.95
CA SER A 231 -21.25 10.35 -6.21
C SER A 231 -19.87 9.72 -6.44
N MET A 232 -19.61 9.36 -7.69
CA MET A 232 -18.28 8.95 -8.14
C MET A 232 -17.31 10.11 -8.07
N PHE A 233 -16.02 9.81 -7.87
CA PHE A 233 -14.97 10.81 -7.93
C PHE A 233 -14.90 11.47 -9.33
N MET A 234 -14.63 12.78 -9.33
CA MET A 234 -14.51 13.58 -10.53
C MET A 234 -13.13 14.22 -10.59
N ASP A 235 -12.42 13.95 -11.68
CA ASP A 235 -11.20 14.68 -12.02
C ASP A 235 -11.56 15.80 -13.02
N GLY A 236 -11.65 17.03 -12.49
CA GLY A 236 -12.15 18.19 -13.22
C GLY A 236 -13.58 17.98 -13.73
N ARG A 237 -13.73 17.68 -15.02
CA ARG A 237 -15.05 17.42 -15.65
C ARG A 237 -15.28 15.96 -16.01
N LYS A 238 -14.28 15.10 -15.83
CA LYS A 238 -14.35 13.68 -16.20
C LYS A 238 -14.66 12.86 -14.94
N VAL A 239 -15.64 11.98 -15.03
CA VAL A 239 -15.88 10.99 -13.96
C VAL A 239 -14.72 9.98 -14.01
N HIS A 240 -14.02 9.84 -12.90
CA HIS A 240 -12.91 8.91 -12.74
C HIS A 240 -13.26 7.98 -11.55
N PRO A 241 -14.06 6.93 -11.80
CA PRO A 241 -14.52 6.06 -10.72
C PRO A 241 -13.36 5.23 -10.19
N PHE A 242 -13.29 5.07 -8.86
CA PHE A 242 -12.37 4.13 -8.23
C PHE A 242 -12.68 2.69 -8.66
N GLU A 243 -11.70 1.80 -8.56
CA GLU A 243 -11.93 0.38 -8.83
C GLU A 243 -12.90 -0.25 -7.83
N VAL A 244 -13.66 -1.24 -8.31
CA VAL A 244 -14.52 -2.05 -7.45
C VAL A 244 -13.66 -3.08 -6.75
N ILE A 245 -13.52 -2.96 -5.43
CA ILE A 245 -12.66 -3.81 -4.60
C ILE A 245 -13.33 -5.16 -4.32
N HIS A 246 -14.65 -5.16 -4.20
CA HIS A 246 -15.42 -6.37 -3.95
C HIS A 246 -16.83 -6.25 -4.53
N ARG A 247 -17.39 -7.39 -4.95
CA ARG A 247 -18.79 -7.54 -5.31
C ARG A 247 -19.42 -8.65 -4.50
N GLY A 248 -20.54 -8.35 -3.87
CA GLY A 248 -21.36 -9.36 -3.23
C GLY A 248 -22.25 -8.81 -2.13
N LYS A 249 -22.74 -9.74 -1.32
CA LYS A 249 -23.61 -9.45 -0.18
C LYS A 249 -22.92 -8.57 0.85
N GLY A 250 -23.67 -7.62 1.40
CA GLY A 250 -23.22 -6.83 2.55
C GLY A 250 -23.05 -7.67 3.82
N GLY A 251 -22.74 -6.99 4.93
CA GLY A 251 -22.45 -7.63 6.21
C GLY A 251 -21.00 -8.10 6.29
N ARG A 252 -20.76 -9.32 6.81
CA ARG A 252 -19.44 -9.82 7.20
C ARG A 252 -18.33 -9.61 6.16
N ASN A 253 -18.56 -10.03 4.91
CA ASN A 253 -17.53 -9.95 3.87
C ASN A 253 -17.20 -8.50 3.52
N CYS A 254 -18.21 -7.63 3.40
CA CYS A 254 -17.97 -6.20 3.22
C CYS A 254 -17.19 -5.60 4.40
N HIS A 255 -17.53 -5.96 5.65
CA HIS A 255 -16.78 -5.50 6.82
C HIS A 255 -15.30 -5.95 6.81
N ILE A 256 -15.02 -7.15 6.31
CA ILE A 256 -13.65 -7.67 6.13
C ILE A 256 -12.93 -6.88 5.04
N GLN A 257 -13.54 -6.75 3.86
CA GLN A 257 -12.92 -6.09 2.70
C GLN A 257 -12.64 -4.61 2.94
N ILE A 258 -13.59 -3.90 3.56
CA ILE A 258 -13.40 -2.52 4.03
C ILE A 258 -12.15 -2.46 4.92
N ARG A 259 -12.04 -3.34 5.93
CA ARG A 259 -10.89 -3.38 6.85
C ARG A 259 -9.58 -3.88 6.22
N TRP A 260 -9.65 -4.64 5.13
CA TRP A 260 -8.47 -5.14 4.42
C TRP A 260 -7.81 -4.09 3.55
N LEU A 261 -8.58 -3.16 2.97
CA LEU A 261 -8.00 -2.01 2.28
C LEU A 261 -7.05 -1.22 3.20
N TYR A 262 -7.35 -1.20 4.50
CA TYR A 262 -6.70 -0.42 5.57
C TYR A 262 -5.45 -1.07 6.19
N ALA A 263 -5.16 -2.33 5.87
CA ALA A 263 -3.93 -3.01 6.33
C ALA A 263 -2.71 -2.67 5.45
N GLY A 264 -2.86 -1.73 4.52
CA GLY A 264 -1.99 -1.57 3.37
C GLY A 264 -2.14 -2.74 2.42
N THR A 265 -1.88 -2.51 1.15
CA THR A 265 -1.81 -3.52 0.08
C THR A 265 -0.61 -4.48 0.24
N THR A 266 -0.22 -4.78 1.48
CA THR A 266 0.90 -5.66 1.83
C THR A 266 0.53 -7.14 1.94
N SER A 267 -0.74 -7.51 1.77
CA SER A 267 -1.17 -8.92 1.76
C SER A 267 -2.30 -9.17 0.75
N LYS A 268 -1.95 -9.25 -0.54
CA LYS A 268 -2.65 -10.18 -1.43
C LYS A 268 -1.88 -11.50 -1.37
N ASP A 269 -2.51 -12.53 -0.82
CA ASP A 269 -1.97 -13.88 -0.85
C ASP A 269 -1.93 -14.37 -2.31
N PRO A 270 -0.77 -14.73 -2.88
CA PRO A 270 -0.67 -15.22 -4.25
C PRO A 270 -1.48 -16.51 -4.50
N GLU A 271 -1.98 -17.19 -3.47
CA GLU A 271 -2.86 -18.35 -3.64
C GLU A 271 -4.31 -18.00 -4.02
N SER A 272 -4.75 -16.76 -3.81
CA SER A 272 -6.14 -16.35 -4.11
C SER A 272 -6.46 -16.23 -5.62
N ASP A 273 -5.43 -16.07 -6.47
CA ASP A 273 -5.59 -16.02 -7.93
C ASP A 273 -5.82 -17.40 -8.59
N ILE A 274 -5.61 -18.50 -7.86
CA ILE A 274 -5.76 -19.86 -8.42
C ILE A 274 -7.24 -20.29 -8.47
N LEU A 275 -8.12 -19.68 -7.68
CA LEU A 275 -9.52 -20.08 -7.56
C LEU A 275 -10.51 -19.34 -8.49
N SER A 276 -10.03 -18.36 -9.26
CA SER A 276 -10.89 -17.49 -10.10
C SER A 276 -10.70 -17.70 -11.61
N GLN A 277 -10.39 -18.92 -12.06
CA GLN A 277 -10.47 -19.25 -13.49
C GLN A 277 -11.78 -20.00 -13.82
N PRO A 278 -12.59 -19.53 -14.78
CA PRO A 278 -13.75 -20.28 -15.25
C PRO A 278 -13.31 -21.56 -15.94
N SER A 279 -13.79 -22.70 -15.43
CA SER A 279 -13.43 -24.04 -15.87
C SER A 279 -13.86 -24.29 -17.31
N CYS A 280 -12.91 -24.42 -18.23
CA CYS A 280 -13.15 -24.99 -19.55
C CYS A 280 -12.87 -26.50 -19.50
N SER A 281 -13.92 -27.30 -19.66
CA SER A 281 -13.93 -28.75 -19.53
C SER A 281 -13.04 -29.45 -20.58
N SER A 282 -12.13 -30.32 -20.14
CA SER A 282 -11.50 -31.33 -21.00
C SER A 282 -11.98 -32.73 -20.62
N SER A 283 -12.70 -33.38 -21.52
CA SER A 283 -13.13 -34.77 -21.43
C SER A 283 -11.94 -35.74 -21.55
N ASN A 284 -11.80 -36.63 -20.57
CA ASN A 284 -10.86 -37.77 -20.60
C ASN A 284 -11.32 -38.88 -21.55
N PRO A 285 -10.39 -39.76 -21.97
CA PRO A 285 -10.66 -41.20 -22.02
C PRO A 285 -9.65 -42.05 -21.21
N PRO A 286 -9.97 -43.33 -20.93
CA PRO A 286 -9.51 -44.05 -19.74
C PRO A 286 -8.36 -45.05 -19.98
N ALA A 287 -7.91 -45.60 -18.85
CA ALA A 287 -6.83 -46.57 -18.61
C ALA A 287 -6.83 -47.86 -19.45
N SER A 288 -5.63 -48.42 -19.69
CA SER A 288 -5.32 -49.84 -19.42
C SER A 288 -3.83 -50.12 -19.65
N GLY A 289 -3.21 -50.90 -18.74
CA GLY A 289 -1.83 -51.38 -18.87
C GLY A 289 -1.71 -52.75 -19.54
N LYS A 290 -0.50 -53.05 -20.03
CA LYS A 290 0.28 -54.31 -20.05
C LYS A 290 1.15 -54.41 -21.32
N ALA A 291 2.43 -54.74 -21.12
CA ALA A 291 3.49 -54.97 -22.12
C ALA A 291 3.45 -56.44 -22.65
N PRO A 292 4.39 -56.94 -23.51
CA PRO A 292 5.35 -56.36 -24.47
C PRO A 292 5.28 -57.13 -25.85
N PRO A 293 6.36 -57.41 -26.61
CA PRO A 293 6.85 -56.65 -27.78
C PRO A 293 6.87 -57.46 -29.11
N GLN A 294 6.89 -56.81 -30.29
CA GLN A 294 7.38 -57.49 -31.50
C GLN A 294 7.99 -56.56 -32.57
N LYS A 295 9.16 -57.00 -33.04
CA LYS A 295 10.11 -56.36 -33.95
C LYS A 295 9.73 -56.52 -35.42
N ARG A 296 10.12 -55.54 -36.26
CA ARG A 296 10.86 -55.63 -37.56
C ARG A 296 10.51 -54.39 -38.39
N GLY A 297 11.42 -53.57 -38.90
CA GLY A 297 12.88 -53.55 -38.90
C GLY A 297 13.39 -52.80 -40.14
N LYS A 298 14.49 -52.04 -39.96
CA LYS A 298 15.53 -51.56 -40.91
C LYS A 298 15.79 -50.05 -40.72
N GLN A 299 17.01 -49.55 -40.57
CA GLN A 299 18.33 -50.15 -40.44
C GLN A 299 19.23 -49.08 -39.80
N LYS A 300 19.95 -49.42 -38.73
CA LYS A 300 21.02 -48.61 -38.15
C LYS A 300 22.22 -48.63 -39.08
N ASN A 301 22.95 -47.53 -39.12
CA ASN A 301 24.41 -47.53 -38.92
C ASN A 301 24.83 -46.18 -38.31
N GLN A 302 25.21 -46.21 -37.04
CA GLN A 302 26.25 -45.32 -36.52
C GLN A 302 27.55 -46.15 -36.45
N PRO A 303 28.71 -45.50 -36.48
CA PRO A 303 29.43 -45.41 -35.21
C PRO A 303 30.12 -44.06 -34.94
N TYR A 304 30.05 -43.63 -33.67
CA TYR A 304 31.00 -42.80 -32.90
C TYR A 304 31.85 -41.72 -33.61
N SER A 305 31.65 -40.44 -33.25
CA SER A 305 32.52 -39.70 -32.31
C SER A 305 32.28 -38.19 -32.37
N LEU A 306 32.29 -37.57 -31.19
CA LEU A 306 32.30 -36.14 -30.95
C LEU A 306 33.44 -35.43 -31.70
N GLY A 307 33.07 -34.46 -32.54
CA GLY A 307 33.96 -33.48 -33.13
C GLY A 307 33.23 -32.15 -33.20
N ALA A 308 33.55 -31.24 -32.29
CA ALA A 308 33.01 -29.89 -32.22
C ALA A 308 33.45 -29.04 -33.42
N ARG A 309 32.53 -28.24 -33.98
CA ARG A 309 32.75 -26.86 -34.46
C ARG A 309 31.44 -26.20 -34.95
N PRO A 310 31.36 -24.87 -34.97
CA PRO A 310 30.75 -24.10 -33.89
C PRO A 310 29.51 -23.30 -34.34
N ALA A 311 28.59 -23.06 -33.41
CA ALA A 311 27.52 -22.08 -33.62
C ALA A 311 28.13 -20.68 -33.75
N HIS A 312 27.72 -19.96 -34.79
CA HIS A 312 28.12 -18.58 -35.04
C HIS A 312 27.84 -17.70 -33.81
N SER A 313 28.89 -17.05 -33.33
CA SER A 313 28.83 -15.99 -32.32
C SER A 313 28.06 -14.80 -32.87
N ALA A 314 26.95 -14.45 -32.23
CA ALA A 314 26.45 -13.08 -32.28
C ALA A 314 27.56 -12.14 -31.78
N GLN A 315 27.80 -11.07 -32.54
CA GLN A 315 28.86 -10.12 -32.26
C GLN A 315 28.74 -9.54 -30.85
N SER A 316 29.90 -9.44 -30.22
CA SER A 316 30.17 -8.90 -28.91
C SER A 316 29.68 -7.46 -28.72
N GLY A 317 28.75 -7.26 -27.79
CA GLY A 317 28.89 -6.19 -26.80
C GLY A 317 29.31 -6.86 -25.50
N GLU A 318 30.44 -6.48 -24.92
CA GLU A 318 30.81 -6.94 -23.57
C GLU A 318 29.65 -6.63 -22.63
N SER A 319 28.98 -7.67 -22.12
CA SER A 319 27.99 -7.53 -21.06
C SER A 319 28.71 -6.88 -19.88
N ARG A 320 28.35 -5.64 -19.58
CA ARG A 320 28.91 -4.87 -18.47
C ARG A 320 28.90 -5.71 -17.19
N ASP A 321 30.03 -5.72 -16.49
CA ASP A 321 30.13 -6.37 -15.18
C ASP A 321 29.16 -5.69 -14.20
N LYS A 322 28.09 -6.40 -13.83
CA LYS A 322 27.07 -5.92 -12.88
C LYS A 322 27.66 -5.67 -11.48
N TRP A 323 28.84 -6.21 -11.19
CA TRP A 323 29.57 -6.04 -9.94
C TRP A 323 30.50 -4.82 -9.94
N LYS A 324 30.56 -4.08 -11.05
CA LYS A 324 31.34 -2.85 -11.17
C LYS A 324 30.48 -1.68 -11.62
N ASP A 325 30.65 -0.60 -10.88
CA ASP A 325 30.10 0.69 -11.24
C ASP A 325 30.74 1.22 -12.53
N PRO A 326 30.01 2.03 -13.32
CA PRO A 326 30.62 2.76 -14.41
C PRO A 326 31.58 3.81 -13.84
N GLU A 327 32.72 3.99 -14.51
CA GLU A 327 33.65 5.06 -14.17
C GLU A 327 33.05 6.40 -14.64
N THR A 328 32.51 7.18 -13.70
CA THR A 328 31.88 8.48 -13.99
C THR A 328 31.92 9.41 -12.78
N PRO A 329 32.18 10.72 -12.97
CA PRO A 329 32.14 11.70 -11.87
C PRO A 329 30.71 11.93 -11.33
N TYR A 330 29.69 11.51 -12.07
CA TYR A 330 28.28 11.71 -11.72
C TYR A 330 27.77 10.76 -10.64
N LEU A 331 28.54 9.73 -10.27
CA LEU A 331 28.18 8.88 -9.17
C LEU A 331 28.64 9.49 -7.84
N PRO A 332 27.80 9.42 -6.80
CA PRO A 332 28.22 9.73 -5.45
C PRO A 332 29.40 8.84 -5.03
N PRO A 333 30.32 9.35 -4.19
CA PRO A 333 31.41 8.56 -3.62
C PRO A 333 30.94 7.23 -3.04
N VAL A 334 31.71 6.18 -3.33
CA VAL A 334 31.41 4.82 -2.85
C VAL A 334 31.72 4.73 -1.36
N ASN A 335 30.82 4.10 -0.60
CA ASN A 335 31.12 3.77 0.79
C ASN A 335 32.24 2.73 0.86
N LEU A 336 33.33 3.06 1.57
CA LEU A 336 34.54 2.22 1.62
C LEU A 336 34.30 0.83 2.24
N HIS A 337 33.40 0.71 3.21
CA HIS A 337 33.07 -0.58 3.81
C HIS A 337 32.34 -1.50 2.84
N TRP A 338 31.42 -0.93 2.04
CA TRP A 338 30.69 -1.66 1.02
C TRP A 338 31.56 -2.03 -0.18
N ASP A 339 32.44 -1.13 -0.63
CA ASP A 339 33.42 -1.45 -1.68
C ASP A 339 34.34 -2.60 -1.25
N TYR A 340 34.82 -2.57 -0.01
CA TYR A 340 35.58 -3.66 0.57
C TYR A 340 34.76 -4.96 0.61
N ALA A 341 33.53 -4.93 1.12
CA ALA A 341 32.68 -6.11 1.17
C ALA A 341 32.46 -6.71 -0.23
N MET A 342 32.11 -5.89 -1.22
CA MET A 342 31.83 -6.32 -2.61
C MET A 342 33.04 -6.91 -3.33
N LYS A 343 34.25 -6.42 -3.02
CA LYS A 343 35.49 -7.01 -3.52
C LYS A 343 35.74 -8.40 -2.95
N ASN A 344 35.26 -8.67 -1.74
CA ASN A 344 35.44 -9.94 -1.03
C ASN A 344 34.26 -10.93 -1.20
N VAL A 345 33.15 -10.51 -1.80
CA VAL A 345 32.01 -11.41 -2.09
C VAL A 345 32.43 -12.52 -3.06
N ILE A 346 32.03 -13.75 -2.75
CA ILE A 346 32.24 -14.93 -3.60
C ILE A 346 31.23 -14.88 -4.76
N LYS A 347 31.72 -14.57 -5.98
CA LYS A 347 30.90 -14.36 -7.18
C LYS A 347 30.52 -15.64 -7.94
N THR A 348 30.60 -16.80 -7.30
CA THR A 348 30.34 -18.08 -7.97
C THR A 348 28.85 -18.26 -8.21
N GLN A 349 28.45 -18.44 -9.47
CA GLN A 349 27.04 -18.59 -9.88
C GLN A 349 26.28 -19.69 -9.11
N SER A 350 26.98 -20.75 -8.67
CA SER A 350 26.39 -21.83 -7.87
C SER A 350 26.00 -21.44 -6.43
N ARG A 351 26.44 -20.27 -5.97
CA ARG A 351 26.06 -19.69 -4.66
C ARG A 351 25.09 -18.52 -4.79
N VAL A 352 24.76 -18.11 -6.02
CA VAL A 352 23.76 -17.06 -6.28
C VAL A 352 22.38 -17.70 -6.23
N HIS A 353 21.74 -17.63 -5.07
CA HIS A 353 20.32 -17.93 -4.95
C HIS A 353 19.54 -16.68 -5.39
N THR A 354 18.88 -16.77 -6.55
CA THR A 354 17.90 -15.78 -6.98
C THR A 354 16.54 -16.45 -6.87
N PRO A 355 15.83 -16.34 -5.74
CA PRO A 355 14.46 -16.81 -5.67
C PRO A 355 13.66 -16.02 -6.71
N TYR A 356 12.84 -16.70 -7.51
CA TYR A 356 11.90 -16.05 -8.43
C TYR A 356 11.04 -14.98 -7.74
N VAL A 357 10.82 -15.14 -6.42
CA VAL A 357 10.09 -14.22 -5.56
C VAL A 357 10.74 -12.82 -5.45
N ILE A 358 12.07 -12.72 -5.58
CA ILE A 358 12.84 -11.47 -5.49
C ILE A 358 13.12 -10.88 -6.89
N ASP A 359 13.13 -11.69 -7.95
CA ASP A 359 13.36 -11.23 -9.32
C ASP A 359 12.09 -10.66 -9.97
N ARG A 360 11.49 -9.66 -9.31
CA ARG A 360 10.30 -8.96 -9.80
C ARG A 360 10.62 -7.79 -10.71
N GLY A 361 11.89 -7.49 -11.01
CA GLY A 361 12.30 -6.25 -11.69
C GLY A 361 12.76 -5.17 -10.71
N TYR A 362 12.79 -3.92 -11.15
CA TYR A 362 13.33 -2.79 -10.37
C TYR A 362 12.25 -1.75 -10.07
N ARG A 363 12.01 -1.51 -8.77
CA ARG A 363 11.11 -0.44 -8.29
C ARG A 363 11.58 0.95 -8.69
N PHE A 364 12.88 1.16 -8.88
CA PHE A 364 13.45 2.44 -9.30
C PHE A 364 14.42 2.22 -10.46
N PRO A 365 14.57 3.20 -11.38
CA PRO A 365 15.57 3.09 -12.42
C PRO A 365 16.96 3.00 -11.78
N LYS A 366 17.76 2.01 -12.20
CA LYS A 366 19.13 1.90 -11.71
C LYS A 366 19.89 3.19 -12.02
N PRO A 367 20.67 3.73 -11.08
CA PRO A 367 21.49 4.92 -11.34
C PRO A 367 22.39 4.74 -12.56
N ALA A 368 22.93 3.54 -12.74
CA ALA A 368 23.80 3.24 -13.86
C ALA A 368 23.06 3.12 -15.22
N LEU A 369 21.73 2.97 -15.22
CA LEU A 369 20.86 3.06 -16.39
C LEU A 369 20.59 4.52 -16.72
N LEU A 370 20.31 5.35 -15.71
CA LEU A 370 20.14 6.80 -15.87
C LEU A 370 21.40 7.47 -16.47
N LEU A 371 22.58 7.00 -16.05
CA LEU A 371 23.89 7.46 -16.53
C LEU A 371 24.43 6.70 -17.74
N SER A 372 23.73 5.68 -18.23
CA SER A 372 24.17 4.88 -19.37
C SER A 372 24.31 5.65 -20.70
N PRO A 373 23.51 6.70 -20.98
CA PRO A 373 23.64 7.42 -22.23
C PRO A 373 24.99 8.15 -22.35
N LYS A 374 25.74 7.82 -23.40
CA LYS A 374 26.99 8.53 -23.75
C LYS A 374 26.74 9.88 -24.43
N LEU A 375 25.53 10.07 -24.98
CA LEU A 375 25.13 11.29 -25.68
C LEU A 375 24.46 12.26 -24.68
N PRO A 376 24.92 13.52 -24.57
CA PRO A 376 24.34 14.56 -23.72
C PRO A 376 22.82 14.70 -23.86
N GLU A 377 22.31 14.69 -25.08
CA GLU A 377 20.87 14.82 -25.38
C GLU A 377 20.04 13.67 -24.80
N ARG A 378 20.60 12.46 -24.76
CA ARG A 378 19.90 11.29 -24.22
C ARG A 378 19.98 11.25 -22.69
N LEU A 379 21.07 11.75 -22.09
CA LEU A 379 21.13 11.97 -20.64
C LEU A 379 20.12 13.04 -20.21
N GLN A 380 20.04 14.15 -20.96
CA GLN A 380 19.03 15.19 -20.78
C GLN A 380 17.62 14.60 -20.80
N ALA A 381 17.28 13.80 -21.83
CA ALA A 381 15.97 13.16 -21.94
C ALA A 381 15.66 12.28 -20.72
N TYR A 382 16.60 11.44 -20.28
CA TYR A 382 16.36 10.52 -19.16
C TYR A 382 16.10 11.29 -17.86
N LEU A 383 16.84 12.37 -17.60
CA LEU A 383 16.66 13.21 -16.41
C LEU A 383 15.37 14.03 -16.50
N ALA A 384 15.09 14.62 -17.66
CA ALA A 384 13.89 15.40 -17.92
C ALA A 384 12.62 14.55 -17.84
N ASN A 385 12.71 13.24 -18.09
CA ASN A 385 11.58 12.32 -17.99
C ASN A 385 11.43 11.74 -16.58
N TRP A 386 12.55 11.49 -15.88
CA TRP A 386 12.52 10.98 -14.50
C TRP A 386 12.02 12.03 -13.51
N LEU A 387 12.58 13.24 -13.53
CA LEU A 387 12.35 14.25 -12.48
C LEU A 387 10.87 14.64 -12.33
N PRO A 388 10.09 14.90 -13.40
CA PRO A 388 8.68 15.27 -13.25
C PRO A 388 7.79 14.11 -12.79
N CYS A 389 8.15 12.87 -13.14
CA CYS A 389 7.40 11.66 -12.80
C CYS A 389 7.76 11.12 -11.41
N ARG A 390 8.91 11.53 -10.88
CA ARG A 390 9.53 11.00 -9.66
C ARG A 390 8.58 11.02 -8.47
N SER A 391 7.95 12.16 -8.17
CA SER A 391 7.09 12.28 -7.00
C SER A 391 5.85 11.40 -7.12
N LEU A 392 5.18 11.37 -8.27
CA LEU A 392 4.04 10.48 -8.49
C LEU A 392 4.43 9.00 -8.31
N TRP A 393 5.55 8.59 -8.90
CA TRP A 393 6.04 7.23 -8.78
C TRP A 393 6.37 6.83 -7.33
N ILE A 394 7.03 7.73 -6.59
CA ILE A 394 7.32 7.54 -5.16
C ILE A 394 6.02 7.42 -4.34
N GLY A 395 4.98 8.18 -4.69
CA GLY A 395 3.65 8.06 -4.09
C GLY A 395 3.06 6.67 -4.31
N GLN A 396 3.08 6.18 -5.56
CA GLN A 396 2.40 4.95 -5.97
C GLN A 396 3.13 3.65 -5.65
N ILE A 397 4.45 3.67 -5.40
CA ILE A 397 5.28 2.45 -5.28
C ILE A 397 4.86 1.52 -4.13
N ASN A 398 4.11 2.04 -3.15
CA ASN A 398 3.57 1.30 -2.02
C ASN A 398 2.11 0.86 -2.19
N HIS A 399 1.40 1.36 -3.21
CA HIS A 399 -0.06 1.22 -3.34
C HIS A 399 -0.51 -0.13 -3.89
N ASP A 400 0.35 -0.88 -4.57
CA ASP A 400 -0.07 -2.15 -5.16
C ASP A 400 1.06 -3.18 -5.09
N PRO A 401 0.80 -4.44 -4.71
CA PRO A 401 1.72 -5.53 -4.97
C PRO A 401 1.66 -5.79 -6.48
N LEU A 402 2.33 -4.93 -7.26
CA LEU A 402 2.66 -5.24 -8.64
C LEU A 402 3.24 -6.66 -8.65
N CYS A 403 2.56 -7.55 -9.37
CA CYS A 403 3.05 -8.92 -9.56
C CYS A 403 4.46 -8.88 -10.19
N ASN A 404 4.79 -7.82 -10.94
CA ASN A 404 6.11 -7.52 -11.50
C ASN A 404 6.37 -6.00 -11.56
N TYR A 405 7.57 -5.57 -11.16
CA TYR A 405 8.15 -4.25 -11.39
C TYR A 405 8.80 -4.12 -12.78
N PRO A 406 9.04 -2.89 -13.27
CA PRO A 406 9.66 -2.69 -14.59
C PRO A 406 11.07 -3.31 -14.68
N SER A 407 11.33 -3.99 -15.81
CA SER A 407 12.67 -4.49 -16.13
C SER A 407 13.60 -3.33 -16.54
N PRO A 408 14.94 -3.53 -16.57
CA PRO A 408 15.85 -2.51 -17.08
C PRO A 408 15.52 -2.01 -18.49
N GLN A 409 14.99 -2.87 -19.36
CA GLN A 409 14.60 -2.46 -20.71
C GLN A 409 13.37 -1.56 -20.67
N VAL A 410 12.35 -1.93 -19.89
CA VAL A 410 11.13 -1.11 -19.74
C VAL A 410 11.47 0.27 -19.17
N TRP A 411 12.39 0.35 -18.21
CA TRP A 411 12.89 1.64 -17.71
C TRP A 411 13.62 2.45 -18.79
N GLN A 412 14.44 1.83 -19.63
CA GLN A 412 15.10 2.53 -20.74
C GLN A 412 14.10 3.06 -21.77
N ASP A 413 13.07 2.27 -22.08
CA ASP A 413 12.05 2.64 -23.05
C ASP A 413 11.21 3.80 -22.50
N PHE A 414 10.77 3.71 -21.23
CA PHE A 414 10.02 4.76 -20.55
C PHE A 414 10.80 6.08 -20.46
N LEU A 415 12.08 6.04 -20.09
CA LEU A 415 12.91 7.23 -19.94
C LEU A 415 13.46 7.76 -21.27
N GLY A 416 13.44 6.96 -22.34
CA GLY A 416 14.21 7.23 -23.55
C GLY A 416 13.46 7.77 -24.76
N SER A 417 12.16 7.48 -24.94
CA SER A 417 11.40 8.00 -26.09
C SER A 417 9.87 7.83 -25.96
N PRO A 418 9.06 8.77 -26.50
CA PRO A 418 7.60 8.69 -26.55
C PRO A 418 7.02 7.75 -27.64
N THR A 419 7.84 7.22 -28.57
CA THR A 419 7.37 6.32 -29.62
C THR A 419 7.46 4.86 -29.19
N VAL A 420 6.48 4.46 -28.39
CA VAL A 420 6.33 3.11 -27.89
C VAL A 420 5.23 2.41 -28.72
N GLU A 421 5.48 1.19 -29.19
CA GLU A 421 4.46 0.39 -29.90
C GLU A 421 3.23 0.17 -29.00
N GLU A 422 2.01 0.08 -29.57
CA GLU A 422 0.76 -0.04 -28.79
C GLU A 422 0.78 -1.14 -27.72
N LYS A 423 1.44 -2.27 -28.02
CA LYS A 423 1.62 -3.37 -27.06
C LYS A 423 2.49 -2.99 -25.86
N GLN A 424 3.56 -2.23 -26.10
CA GLN A 424 4.43 -1.76 -25.04
C GLN A 424 3.76 -0.64 -24.23
N LYS A 425 2.89 0.19 -24.83
CA LYS A 425 2.08 1.17 -24.10
C LYS A 425 1.14 0.51 -23.10
N LEU A 426 0.51 -0.61 -23.48
CA LEU A 426 -0.34 -1.38 -22.55
C LEU A 426 0.48 -1.96 -21.38
N VAL A 427 1.68 -2.48 -21.65
CA VAL A 427 2.60 -2.95 -20.60
C VAL A 427 3.01 -1.81 -19.68
N MET A 428 3.31 -0.63 -20.25
CA MET A 428 3.60 0.54 -19.45
C MET A 428 2.38 0.95 -18.61
N ARG A 429 1.15 0.92 -19.14
CA ARG A 429 -0.08 1.26 -18.38
C ARG A 429 -0.26 0.39 -17.17
N ASN A 430 -0.07 -0.91 -17.34
CA ASN A 430 -0.17 -1.86 -16.23
C ASN A 430 0.95 -1.67 -15.18
N LEU A 431 2.12 -1.16 -15.56
CA LEU A 431 3.27 -1.01 -14.66
C LEU A 431 3.35 0.36 -13.99
N PHE A 432 2.89 1.40 -14.68
CA PHE A 432 3.08 2.80 -14.32
C PHE A 432 1.78 3.54 -14.00
N GLY A 433 0.62 2.91 -14.22
CA GLY A 433 -0.69 3.54 -14.05
C GLY A 433 -1.10 4.40 -15.25
N ASP A 434 -2.41 4.63 -15.38
CA ASP A 434 -2.98 5.45 -16.45
C ASP A 434 -2.55 6.92 -16.33
N ASP A 435 -2.47 7.44 -15.09
CA ASP A 435 -2.09 8.82 -14.81
C ASP A 435 -0.71 9.17 -15.38
N LEU A 436 0.27 8.26 -15.26
CA LEU A 436 1.65 8.52 -15.73
C LEU A 436 1.76 8.56 -17.26
N LEU A 437 0.85 7.88 -17.98
CA LEU A 437 0.94 7.69 -19.42
C LEU A 437 0.04 8.58 -20.24
N ASP A 438 -1.10 9.00 -19.71
CA ASP A 438 -1.95 9.97 -20.40
C ASP A 438 -1.24 11.34 -20.52
N THR A 439 -0.27 11.63 -19.65
CA THR A 439 0.60 12.83 -19.70
C THR A 439 1.88 12.66 -20.52
N GLN A 440 2.12 11.51 -21.14
CA GLN A 440 3.35 11.25 -21.90
C GLN A 440 3.54 12.21 -23.11
N GLY A 441 2.48 12.94 -23.49
CA GLY A 441 2.53 14.00 -24.51
C GLY A 441 3.01 15.36 -24.01
N ASP A 442 2.66 15.76 -22.77
CA ASP A 442 2.90 17.12 -22.24
C ASP A 442 4.13 17.20 -21.32
N THR A 443 4.50 16.09 -20.66
CA THR A 443 5.62 16.02 -19.70
C THR A 443 7.01 15.93 -20.37
N PHE A 444 7.07 15.62 -21.67
CA PHE A 444 8.29 15.24 -22.40
C PHE A 444 8.85 16.37 -23.28
N SER A 445 8.63 17.63 -22.88
CA SER A 445 9.16 18.78 -23.61
C SER A 445 10.68 18.90 -23.45
N SER A 446 11.40 19.11 -24.56
CA SER A 446 12.83 19.41 -24.58
C SER A 446 13.17 20.77 -23.97
N GLU A 447 12.14 21.57 -23.66
CA GLU A 447 12.21 22.89 -23.08
C GLU A 447 11.27 22.98 -21.87
N GLY A 448 11.69 23.67 -20.81
CA GLY A 448 10.89 23.81 -19.59
C GLY A 448 11.75 23.87 -18.34
N VAL A 449 11.09 23.79 -17.19
CA VAL A 449 11.71 23.76 -15.86
C VAL A 449 11.16 22.55 -15.12
N VAL A 450 12.05 21.78 -14.50
CA VAL A 450 11.73 20.65 -13.63
C VAL A 450 12.23 20.93 -12.22
N GLU A 451 11.60 20.33 -11.22
CA GLU A 451 12.01 20.48 -9.83
C GLU A 451 12.76 19.25 -9.32
N PHE A 452 13.71 19.49 -8.41
CA PHE A 452 14.31 18.47 -7.58
C PHE A 452 14.59 19.02 -6.19
N ARG A 453 13.80 18.59 -5.18
CA ARG A 453 14.00 18.92 -3.76
C ARG A 453 14.09 20.43 -3.47
N GLY A 454 13.17 21.19 -4.05
CA GLY A 454 13.03 22.64 -3.94
C GLY A 454 13.89 23.43 -4.93
N GLU A 455 14.80 22.77 -5.67
CA GLU A 455 15.63 23.41 -6.67
C GLU A 455 14.95 23.34 -8.05
N GLN A 456 14.72 24.49 -8.68
CA GLN A 456 14.21 24.58 -10.05
C GLN A 456 15.35 24.46 -11.06
N ILE A 457 15.20 23.56 -12.02
CA ILE A 457 16.25 23.17 -12.97
C ILE A 457 15.72 23.34 -14.39
N SER A 458 16.42 24.12 -15.21
CA SER A 458 16.09 24.24 -16.64
C SER A 458 16.37 22.92 -17.36
N VAL A 459 15.42 22.38 -18.12
CA VAL A 459 15.57 21.14 -18.89
C VAL A 459 16.76 21.22 -19.86
N THR A 460 17.00 22.38 -20.46
CA THR A 460 18.15 22.60 -21.36
C THR A 460 19.50 22.49 -20.66
N SER A 461 19.57 22.79 -19.35
CA SER A 461 20.80 22.65 -18.57
C SER A 461 21.18 21.19 -18.29
N LEU A 462 20.21 20.26 -18.41
CA LEU A 462 20.42 18.82 -18.16
C LEU A 462 21.22 18.12 -19.27
N ALA A 463 21.48 18.78 -20.41
CA ALA A 463 22.44 18.29 -21.40
C ALA A 463 23.88 18.34 -20.88
N SER A 464 24.19 19.30 -20.00
CA SER A 464 25.49 19.44 -19.34
C SER A 464 25.29 19.80 -17.86
N PRO A 465 24.74 18.85 -17.07
CA PRO A 465 24.29 19.14 -15.72
C PRO A 465 25.47 19.34 -14.76
N PRO A 466 25.31 20.16 -13.71
CA PRO A 466 26.30 20.23 -12.63
C PRO A 466 26.52 18.85 -12.01
N VAL A 467 27.80 18.49 -11.79
CA VAL A 467 28.16 17.16 -11.25
C VAL A 467 27.44 16.86 -9.94
N LEU A 468 27.39 17.84 -9.03
CA LEU A 468 26.74 17.70 -7.73
C LEU A 468 25.24 17.42 -7.84
N LEU A 469 24.55 18.01 -8.82
CA LEU A 469 23.12 17.76 -9.04
C LEU A 469 22.88 16.29 -9.40
N ILE A 470 23.68 15.74 -10.30
CA ILE A 470 23.53 14.34 -10.72
C ILE A 470 23.95 13.37 -9.61
N GLN A 471 24.96 13.73 -8.82
CA GLN A 471 25.34 12.95 -7.64
C GLN A 471 24.19 12.90 -6.62
N LYS A 472 23.51 14.02 -6.36
CA LYS A 472 22.32 14.07 -5.50
C LYS A 472 21.17 13.19 -6.03
N ILE A 473 20.86 13.28 -7.34
CA ILE A 473 19.78 12.49 -7.97
C ILE A 473 20.10 10.99 -7.90
N THR A 474 21.33 10.61 -8.27
CA THR A 474 21.73 9.21 -8.30
C THR A 474 21.89 8.63 -6.90
N TRP A 475 22.32 9.42 -5.92
CA TRP A 475 22.31 9.03 -4.51
C TRP A 475 20.92 8.67 -4.02
N GLU A 476 19.93 9.51 -4.31
CA GLU A 476 18.57 9.23 -3.88
C GLU A 476 18.03 7.94 -4.50
N LEU A 477 18.29 7.71 -5.79
CA LEU A 477 17.95 6.44 -6.44
C LEU A 477 18.67 5.24 -5.80
N PHE A 478 19.90 5.43 -5.33
CA PHE A 478 20.62 4.38 -4.60
C PHE A 478 19.98 4.08 -3.24
N GLU A 479 19.63 5.11 -2.48
CA GLU A 479 18.94 4.95 -1.19
C GLU A 479 17.57 4.30 -1.37
N LEU A 480 16.72 4.85 -2.23
CA LEU A 480 15.39 4.30 -2.49
C LEU A 480 15.48 2.85 -2.94
N GLY A 481 16.38 2.53 -3.89
CA GLY A 481 16.60 1.15 -4.30
C GLY A 481 17.05 0.25 -3.15
N PHE A 482 18.01 0.68 -2.34
CA PHE A 482 18.51 -0.09 -1.19
C PHE A 482 17.39 -0.41 -0.19
N TRP A 483 16.61 0.59 0.20
CA TRP A 483 15.61 0.47 1.26
C TRP A 483 14.51 -0.52 0.88
N TYR A 484 14.05 -0.46 -0.36
CA TYR A 484 13.04 -1.40 -0.84
C TYR A 484 13.58 -2.79 -1.11
N GLU A 485 14.79 -2.93 -1.62
CA GLU A 485 15.40 -4.25 -1.79
C GLU A 485 15.69 -4.91 -0.43
N LEU A 486 16.03 -4.12 0.61
CA LEU A 486 16.11 -4.60 1.98
C LEU A 486 14.75 -5.09 2.49
N LYS A 487 13.67 -4.33 2.22
CA LYS A 487 12.30 -4.73 2.56
C LYS A 487 11.92 -6.04 1.88
N ASP A 488 12.21 -6.19 0.59
CA ASP A 488 11.88 -7.39 -0.19
C ASP A 488 12.72 -8.60 0.28
N LEU A 489 13.99 -8.38 0.60
CA LEU A 489 14.85 -9.40 1.19
C LEU A 489 14.33 -9.83 2.57
N ASP A 490 13.94 -8.89 3.42
CA ASP A 490 13.40 -9.17 4.75
C ASP A 490 12.09 -9.95 4.67
N ARG A 491 11.19 -9.57 3.75
CA ARG A 491 9.96 -10.30 3.45
C ARG A 491 10.21 -11.74 3.04
N TYR A 492 11.22 -11.96 2.21
CA TYR A 492 11.58 -13.30 1.77
C TYR A 492 12.17 -14.14 2.90
N LEU A 493 13.13 -13.59 3.65
CA LEU A 493 13.84 -14.33 4.71
C LEU A 493 12.99 -14.56 5.96
N ALA A 494 12.12 -13.61 6.30
CA ALA A 494 11.28 -13.62 7.49
C ALA A 494 9.79 -13.74 7.14
N TRP A 495 9.43 -14.49 6.09
CA TRP A 495 8.06 -14.60 5.59
C TRP A 495 7.04 -14.95 6.69
N ALA A 496 7.38 -15.85 7.61
CA ALA A 496 6.50 -16.24 8.71
C ALA A 496 6.26 -15.09 9.70
N CYS A 497 7.24 -14.22 9.91
CA CYS A 497 7.10 -13.03 10.75
C CYS A 497 6.28 -11.94 10.04
N TRP A 498 6.38 -11.84 8.72
CA TRP A 498 5.55 -10.95 7.91
C TRP A 498 4.10 -11.42 7.82
N ALA A 499 3.85 -12.73 7.84
CA ALA A 499 2.50 -13.29 7.89
C ALA A 499 1.82 -13.03 9.25
N ASP A 500 2.60 -12.97 10.33
CA ASP A 500 2.11 -12.76 11.69
C ASP A 500 1.89 -11.28 12.02
N ASP A 501 2.88 -10.42 11.78
CA ASP A 501 2.82 -8.98 12.10
C ASP A 501 3.50 -8.11 11.03
N PRO A 502 2.87 -7.95 9.84
CA PRO A 502 3.46 -7.21 8.73
C PRO A 502 3.75 -5.74 9.09
N VAL A 503 2.90 -5.13 9.92
CA VAL A 503 3.03 -3.73 10.31
C VAL A 503 4.17 -3.54 11.30
N GLY A 504 4.30 -4.41 12.31
CA GLY A 504 5.45 -4.37 13.23
C GLY A 504 6.77 -4.66 12.54
N ARG A 505 6.77 -5.53 11.52
CA ARG A 505 7.95 -5.73 10.64
C ARG A 505 8.30 -4.47 9.86
N GLU A 506 7.32 -3.74 9.36
CA GLU A 506 7.54 -2.47 8.68
C GLU A 506 8.07 -1.39 9.62
N GLU A 507 7.58 -1.29 10.86
CA GLU A 507 8.15 -0.38 11.88
C GLU A 507 9.58 -0.76 12.27
N LEU A 508 9.90 -2.04 12.37
CA LEU A 508 11.27 -2.50 12.58
C LEU A 508 12.20 -2.02 11.46
N LEU A 509 11.75 -2.12 10.20
CA LEU A 509 12.49 -1.60 9.05
C LEU A 509 12.57 -0.07 9.04
N HIS A 510 11.51 0.63 9.42
CA HIS A 510 11.54 2.09 9.60
C HIS A 510 12.56 2.52 10.65
N GLY A 511 12.65 1.79 11.77
CA GLY A 511 13.60 2.08 12.85
C GLY A 511 15.08 1.89 12.49
N ILE A 512 15.38 1.28 11.34
CA ILE A 512 16.76 1.15 10.82
C ILE A 512 17.28 2.48 10.31
N PHE A 513 16.40 3.28 9.70
CA PHE A 513 16.77 4.46 8.96
C PHE A 513 16.44 5.72 9.74
N PRO A 514 17.31 6.74 9.75
CA PRO A 514 17.00 8.02 10.36
C PRO A 514 15.93 8.76 9.54
N GLY A 515 15.03 9.46 10.23
CA GLY A 515 14.01 10.30 9.60
C GLY A 515 12.60 10.08 10.13
N GLU A 516 11.70 11.00 9.81
CA GLU A 516 10.26 10.87 10.11
C GLU A 516 9.45 10.33 8.93
N ALA A 517 10.04 10.27 7.73
CA ALA A 517 9.36 9.93 6.48
C ALA A 517 9.14 8.42 6.23
N GLY A 518 9.45 7.54 7.20
CA GLY A 518 9.30 6.09 7.05
C GLY A 518 10.28 5.53 6.02
N LEU A 519 9.85 4.60 5.17
CA LEU A 519 10.63 4.01 4.06
C LEU A 519 10.91 4.97 2.87
N LEU A 520 10.47 6.23 2.91
CA LEU A 520 10.66 7.16 1.80
C LEU A 520 11.52 8.36 2.23
N MET A 521 12.83 8.31 1.94
CA MET A 521 13.81 9.39 2.18
C MET A 521 13.60 10.69 1.40
N TRP A 522 12.57 10.78 0.55
CA TRP A 522 12.51 11.81 -0.49
C TRP A 522 12.42 13.24 0.08
N SER A 523 11.94 13.40 1.33
CA SER A 523 11.84 14.67 2.05
C SER A 523 12.96 14.89 3.08
N GLU A 524 13.80 13.90 3.37
CA GLU A 524 14.88 14.01 4.37
C GLU A 524 16.07 14.80 3.78
N PRO A 525 16.75 15.67 4.55
CA PRO A 525 17.90 16.42 4.03
C PRO A 525 19.02 15.49 3.55
N PHE A 526 19.81 15.96 2.58
CA PHE A 526 21.01 15.23 2.18
C PHE A 526 21.96 15.07 3.38
N PRO A 527 22.62 13.92 3.53
CA PRO A 527 23.57 13.69 4.61
C PRO A 527 24.68 14.75 4.53
N LEU A 528 24.97 15.38 5.68
CA LEU A 528 26.07 16.35 5.82
C LEU A 528 27.42 15.66 6.09
N ASP A 529 27.36 14.41 6.55
CA ASP A 529 28.50 13.63 6.98
C ASP A 529 28.49 12.24 6.34
N ASN A 530 29.67 11.65 6.26
CA ASN A 530 29.96 10.41 5.55
C ASN A 530 29.50 9.15 6.31
N TYR A 531 28.25 9.13 6.77
CA TYR A 531 27.65 7.94 7.35
C TYR A 531 27.07 7.10 6.21
N GLY A 532 27.72 6.00 5.85
CA GLY A 532 26.97 4.89 5.26
C GLY A 532 25.98 4.33 6.27
N LEU A 533 25.27 3.26 5.88
CA LEU A 533 24.39 2.40 6.72
C LEU A 533 24.98 1.90 8.06
N TRP A 534 26.12 2.40 8.52
CA TRP A 534 26.86 1.95 9.67
C TRP A 534 26.90 3.04 10.72
N ASN A 535 25.74 3.33 11.32
CA ASN A 535 25.71 3.70 12.72
C ASN A 535 25.49 2.39 13.52
N ASN A 536 26.10 2.26 14.70
CA ASN A 536 26.19 1.00 15.48
C ASN A 536 24.84 0.33 15.83
N MET A 537 23.70 0.97 15.54
CA MET A 537 22.36 0.39 15.66
C MET A 537 22.11 -0.79 14.71
N LEU A 538 22.62 -0.77 13.47
CA LEU A 538 22.25 -1.77 12.46
C LEU A 538 22.78 -3.19 12.76
N TRP A 539 23.92 -3.33 13.45
CA TRP A 539 24.42 -4.65 13.90
C TRP A 539 23.52 -5.33 14.92
N ALA A 540 22.91 -4.56 15.81
CA ALA A 540 21.93 -5.09 16.76
C ALA A 540 20.66 -5.54 16.02
N VAL A 541 20.24 -4.77 15.00
CA VAL A 541 19.04 -5.03 14.20
C VAL A 541 19.22 -6.20 13.24
N PHE A 542 20.37 -6.37 12.57
CA PHE A 542 20.62 -7.53 11.69
C PHE A 542 20.57 -8.87 12.42
N ARG A 543 20.97 -8.91 13.70
CA ARG A 543 20.76 -10.09 14.56
C ARG A 543 19.27 -10.36 14.81
N THR A 544 18.46 -9.31 14.90
CA THR A 544 16.99 -9.40 15.05
C THR A 544 16.30 -9.78 13.73
N LEU A 545 16.88 -9.44 12.58
CA LEU A 545 16.32 -9.75 11.25
C LEU A 545 16.58 -11.19 10.79
N LYS A 546 17.24 -12.06 11.58
CA LYS A 546 17.66 -13.42 11.15
C LYS A 546 18.49 -13.45 9.84
N ILE A 547 19.13 -12.33 9.49
CA ILE A 547 19.96 -12.20 8.27
C ILE A 547 21.40 -12.72 8.51
N SER A 548 21.72 -13.23 9.71
CA SER A 548 23.11 -13.37 10.18
C SER A 548 23.97 -14.45 9.52
N ASP A 549 23.40 -15.38 8.75
CA ASP A 549 24.14 -16.59 8.38
C ASP A 549 24.50 -16.70 6.88
N ASN A 550 23.99 -15.80 6.03
CA ASN A 550 24.33 -15.74 4.60
C ASN A 550 24.38 -14.28 4.12
N PHE A 551 25.52 -13.86 3.55
CA PHE A 551 25.63 -12.54 2.90
C PHE A 551 24.79 -12.53 1.62
N PHE A 552 23.67 -11.81 1.64
CA PHE A 552 22.87 -11.52 0.45
C PHE A 552 23.31 -10.17 -0.14
N VAL A 553 23.49 -10.13 -1.46
CA VAL A 553 23.84 -8.89 -2.16
C VAL A 553 22.56 -8.17 -2.54
N ILE A 554 22.31 -7.05 -1.88
CA ILE A 554 21.30 -6.08 -2.28
C ILE A 554 21.83 -5.36 -3.53
N GLY A 555 21.04 -5.36 -4.61
CA GLY A 555 21.41 -4.93 -5.96
C GLY A 555 21.57 -3.42 -6.14
N THR A 556 21.12 -2.62 -5.19
CA THR A 556 21.23 -1.16 -5.15
C THR A 556 21.75 -0.75 -3.77
N MET A 557 22.93 -0.12 -3.70
CA MET A 557 23.63 0.14 -2.43
C MET A 557 23.63 1.62 -2.07
N SER A 558 23.34 1.92 -0.80
CA SER A 558 23.46 3.25 -0.18
C SER A 558 24.82 3.91 -0.48
N ARG A 559 24.80 5.20 -0.83
CA ARG A 559 25.99 5.98 -1.23
C ARG A 559 26.12 7.27 -0.45
N LEU A 560 27.10 8.10 -0.79
CA LEU A 560 27.45 9.30 -0.04
C LEU A 560 27.24 10.54 -0.91
N VAL A 561 26.60 11.61 -0.42
CA VAL A 561 26.67 12.92 -1.07
C VAL A 561 27.49 13.82 -0.17
N SER A 562 28.55 14.45 -0.70
CA SER A 562 29.35 15.44 0.01
C SER A 562 29.50 16.70 -0.84
#